data_AF-A0A3A8YC48-F1
#
_entry.id   AF-A0A3A8YC48-F1
#
_cell.length_a   1.000
_cell.length_b   1.000
_cell.length_c   1.000
_cell.angle_alpha   90.00
_cell.angle_beta   90.00
_cell.angle_gamma   90.00
#
_symmetry.space_group_name_H-M   'P 1'
#
loop_
_entity.id
_entity.type
_entity.pdbx_description
1 polymer ?
#
loop_
_entity_poly.entity_id
_entity_poly.type
_entity_poly.pdbx_seq_one_letter_code
_entity_poly.pdbx_strand_id
1 'polypeptide(L)'
;GKLMRKSNITKSCGVSAYEVFQFLLLLVFQGRNLFHFLNSKRKAQAVSKNTYYRFLNDTSFNWTKFLLLLAAKVTSAFSRLTRPERVKVFVLDDSVIKRNRSKAVELLARVYDHVEHKYQKGFTLLTLGWSDGYSFAPAGFNLLSSAKKSNRYQEISDKIDHRTNGYKTRKESLLAKPDAAILLIQRALAAGIQADYVLMDTWFTTEPMLAKILRTGMDAIGMVKQLKQRYNYQGRAYTLPELRRFVRFDNNKNIFGSIIVTTKTGIPVKIVIVRNRNK
;
A
#
# COMPACT_ATOMS: atom_id res chain seq x y z
N GLY A 1 -17.21 -7.52 15.27
CA GLY A 1 -16.86 -7.61 16.70
C GLY A 1 -15.44 -8.09 17.00
N LYS A 2 -15.14 -9.39 16.92
CA LYS A 2 -13.89 -9.99 17.46
C LYS A 2 -12.59 -9.33 16.98
N LEU A 3 -12.44 -9.06 15.67
CA LEU A 3 -11.23 -8.44 15.11
C LEU A 3 -11.01 -7.01 15.62
N MET A 4 -12.09 -6.24 15.79
CA MET A 4 -12.02 -4.88 16.35
C MET A 4 -11.45 -4.90 17.77
N ARG A 5 -11.92 -5.84 18.61
CA ARG A 5 -11.39 -6.02 19.98
C ARG A 5 -9.90 -6.37 19.99
N LYS A 6 -9.45 -7.26 19.09
CA LYS A 6 -8.02 -7.60 18.93
C LYS A 6 -7.15 -6.43 18.48
N SER A 7 -7.77 -5.36 17.98
CA SER A 7 -7.13 -4.14 17.49
C SER A 7 -7.41 -2.92 18.36
N ASN A 8 -7.78 -3.14 19.62
CA ASN A 8 -8.06 -2.09 20.62
C ASN A 8 -9.20 -1.15 20.19
N ILE A 9 -10.09 -1.59 19.30
CA ILE A 9 -11.27 -0.83 18.88
C ILE A 9 -12.45 -1.30 19.73
N THR A 10 -12.57 -0.69 20.89
CA THR A 10 -13.58 -0.99 21.92
C THR A 10 -14.18 0.28 22.47
N LYS A 11 -15.40 0.18 23.00
CA LYS A 11 -16.05 1.26 23.75
C LYS A 11 -16.44 0.75 25.12
N SER A 12 -16.28 1.58 26.14
CA SER A 12 -16.63 1.28 27.53
C SER A 12 -18.11 1.47 27.84
N CYS A 13 -18.81 2.35 27.11
CA CYS A 13 -20.21 2.68 27.38
C CYS A 13 -21.02 3.03 26.12
N GLY A 14 -22.34 2.96 26.27
CA GLY A 14 -23.33 3.24 25.22
C GLY A 14 -23.32 2.21 24.09
N VAL A 15 -23.67 2.66 22.88
CA VAL A 15 -23.71 1.81 21.67
C VAL A 15 -22.33 1.20 21.39
N SER A 16 -22.31 -0.07 21.01
CA SER A 16 -21.08 -0.83 20.84
C SER A 16 -20.20 -0.26 19.72
N ALA A 17 -18.88 -0.47 19.83
CA ALA A 17 -17.93 -0.10 18.77
C ALA A 17 -18.31 -0.72 17.41
N TYR A 18 -18.84 -1.95 17.42
CA TYR A 18 -19.22 -2.65 16.22
C TYR A 18 -20.41 -2.01 15.52
N GLU A 19 -21.46 -1.64 16.25
CA GLU A 19 -22.64 -0.97 15.67
C GLU A 19 -22.28 0.40 15.10
N VAL A 20 -21.44 1.18 15.81
CA VAL A 20 -20.96 2.47 15.30
C VAL A 20 -20.17 2.28 14.01
N PHE A 21 -19.25 1.31 13.96
CA PHE A 21 -18.49 1.00 12.76
C PHE A 21 -19.38 0.50 11.62
N GLN A 22 -20.30 -0.42 11.89
CA GLN A 22 -21.23 -0.97 10.91
C GLN A 22 -22.08 0.14 10.30
N PHE A 23 -22.62 1.04 11.13
CA PHE A 23 -23.38 2.20 10.65
C PHE A 23 -22.54 3.06 9.70
N LEU A 24 -21.32 3.44 10.11
CA LEU A 24 -20.43 4.25 9.29
C LEU A 24 -20.03 3.57 7.98
N LEU A 25 -19.83 2.25 8.01
CA LEU A 25 -19.53 1.45 6.82
C LEU A 25 -20.72 1.40 5.87
N LEU A 26 -21.93 1.17 6.38
CA LEU A 26 -23.16 1.10 5.57
C LEU A 26 -23.50 2.44 4.90
N LEU A 27 -23.14 3.58 5.51
CA LEU A 27 -23.28 4.89 4.86
C LEU A 27 -22.54 4.96 3.53
N VAL A 28 -21.35 4.36 3.44
CA VAL A 28 -20.55 4.31 2.20
C VAL A 28 -21.30 3.54 1.11
N PHE A 29 -21.86 2.37 1.45
CA PHE A 29 -22.64 1.55 0.51
C PHE A 29 -23.96 2.22 0.10
N GLN A 30 -24.50 3.11 0.92
CA GLN A 30 -25.69 3.90 0.59
C GLN A 30 -25.37 5.18 -0.21
N GLY A 31 -24.08 5.49 -0.46
CA GLY A 31 -23.68 6.73 -1.12
C GLY A 31 -24.00 7.99 -0.30
N ARG A 32 -24.11 7.87 1.03
CA ARG A 32 -24.49 8.98 1.92
C ARG A 32 -23.33 9.35 2.82
N ASN A 33 -23.16 10.64 3.07
CA ASN A 33 -22.26 11.10 4.13
C ASN A 33 -23.01 11.24 5.46
N LEU A 34 -22.27 11.22 6.57
CA LEU A 34 -22.84 11.30 7.92
C LEU A 34 -23.68 12.57 8.13
N PHE A 35 -23.24 13.71 7.60
CA PHE A 35 -23.93 14.98 7.75
C PHE A 35 -25.32 14.95 7.09
N HIS A 36 -25.40 14.53 5.82
CA HIS A 36 -26.67 14.40 5.10
C HIS A 36 -27.57 13.36 5.74
N PHE A 37 -27.03 12.25 6.25
CA PHE A 37 -27.84 11.24 6.94
C PHE A 37 -28.49 11.82 8.20
N LEU A 38 -27.71 12.52 9.04
CA LEU A 38 -28.20 13.11 10.29
C LEU A 38 -29.21 14.25 10.07
N ASN A 39 -29.23 14.87 8.89
CA ASN A 39 -30.20 15.89 8.51
C ASN A 39 -31.38 15.33 7.69
N SER A 40 -31.47 14.02 7.52
CA SER A 40 -32.55 13.37 6.77
C SER A 40 -33.68 12.88 7.67
N LYS A 41 -34.81 12.51 7.07
CA LYS A 41 -35.93 11.83 7.76
C LYS A 41 -35.53 10.53 8.47
N ARG A 42 -34.35 9.95 8.14
CA ARG A 42 -33.82 8.73 8.74
C ARG A 42 -32.95 8.96 9.99
N LYS A 43 -32.83 10.21 10.48
CA LYS A 43 -32.02 10.57 11.64
C LYS A 43 -32.27 9.70 12.87
N ALA A 44 -33.52 9.25 13.09
CA ALA A 44 -33.89 8.39 14.22
C ALA A 44 -33.13 7.04 14.25
N GLN A 45 -32.55 6.60 13.13
CA GLN A 45 -31.73 5.39 13.04
C GLN A 45 -30.27 5.62 13.44
N ALA A 46 -29.85 6.89 13.60
CA ALA A 46 -28.50 7.25 14.00
C ALA A 46 -28.43 7.56 15.48
N VAL A 47 -27.25 7.34 16.06
CA VAL A 47 -26.94 7.82 17.42
C VAL A 47 -26.45 9.27 17.37
N SER A 48 -26.14 9.85 18.53
CA SER A 48 -25.60 11.21 18.60
C SER A 48 -24.38 11.38 17.71
N LYS A 49 -24.34 12.50 16.97
CA LYS A 49 -23.21 12.97 16.15
C LYS A 49 -21.88 12.81 16.89
N ASN A 50 -21.85 13.21 18.16
CA ASN A 50 -20.64 13.18 18.99
C ASN A 50 -20.09 11.76 19.17
N THR A 51 -20.95 10.74 19.16
CA THR A 51 -20.53 9.34 19.24
C THR A 51 -19.68 8.94 18.05
N TYR A 52 -20.09 9.32 16.84
CA TYR A 52 -19.35 9.02 15.62
C TYR A 52 -18.01 9.76 15.55
N TYR A 53 -17.98 11.05 15.89
CA TYR A 53 -16.73 11.82 15.89
C TYR A 53 -15.74 11.33 16.96
N ARG A 54 -16.20 11.05 18.18
CA ARG A 54 -15.33 10.47 19.22
C ARG A 54 -14.77 9.12 18.78
N PHE A 55 -15.60 8.28 18.16
CA PHE A 55 -15.17 6.98 17.64
C PHE A 55 -14.14 7.10 16.51
N LEU A 56 -14.34 8.02 15.56
CA LEU A 56 -13.41 8.23 14.44
C LEU A 56 -12.09 8.89 14.86
N ASN A 57 -12.14 9.73 15.90
CA ASN A 57 -10.98 10.50 16.37
C ASN A 57 -10.20 9.81 17.49
N ASP A 58 -10.60 8.62 17.94
CA ASP A 58 -9.91 7.90 19.01
C ASP A 58 -8.53 7.42 18.52
N THR A 59 -7.48 8.01 19.08
CA THR A 59 -6.08 7.72 18.72
C THR A 59 -5.58 6.40 19.32
N SER A 60 -6.30 5.81 20.27
CA SER A 60 -5.95 4.50 20.84
C SER A 60 -6.30 3.35 19.90
N PHE A 61 -7.22 3.55 18.95
CA PHE A 61 -7.67 2.53 18.01
C PHE A 61 -6.57 2.14 17.01
N ASN A 62 -6.36 0.83 16.84
CA ASN A 62 -5.39 0.31 15.86
C ASN A 62 -6.08 -0.08 14.55
N TRP A 63 -6.44 0.93 13.75
CA TRP A 63 -7.08 0.74 12.45
C TRP A 63 -6.24 -0.11 11.49
N THR A 64 -4.93 0.10 11.46
CA THR A 64 -4.01 -0.67 10.62
C THR A 64 -4.06 -2.16 10.96
N LYS A 65 -3.99 -2.52 12.24
CA LYS A 65 -4.09 -3.92 12.68
C LYS A 65 -5.47 -4.50 12.39
N PHE A 66 -6.55 -3.73 12.57
CA PHE A 66 -7.90 -4.18 12.24
C PHE A 66 -8.04 -4.55 10.76
N LEU A 67 -7.60 -3.67 9.86
CA LEU A 67 -7.64 -3.92 8.42
C LEU A 67 -6.76 -5.10 8.02
N LEU A 68 -5.55 -5.20 8.58
CA LEU A 68 -4.63 -6.31 8.33
C LEU A 68 -5.23 -7.66 8.74
N LEU A 69 -5.82 -7.75 9.95
CA LEU A 69 -6.47 -8.97 10.42
C LEU A 69 -7.72 -9.31 9.59
N LEU A 70 -8.45 -8.29 9.13
CA LEU A 70 -9.58 -8.50 8.22
C LEU A 70 -9.11 -9.03 6.88
N ALA A 71 -8.04 -8.46 6.31
CA ALA A 71 -7.43 -8.92 5.07
C ALA A 71 -6.99 -10.38 5.18
N ALA A 72 -6.25 -10.74 6.25
CA ALA A 72 -5.82 -12.12 6.48
C ALA A 72 -7.01 -13.10 6.57
N LYS A 73 -8.12 -12.69 7.18
CA LYS A 73 -9.33 -13.51 7.22
C LYS A 73 -9.97 -13.68 5.84
N VAL A 74 -10.02 -12.61 5.05
CA VAL A 74 -10.60 -12.62 3.69
C VAL A 74 -9.75 -13.45 2.74
N THR A 75 -8.42 -13.27 2.73
CA THR A 75 -7.51 -14.03 1.86
C THR A 75 -7.46 -15.50 2.23
N SER A 76 -7.54 -15.84 3.52
CA SER A 76 -7.71 -17.22 3.98
C SER A 76 -9.04 -17.83 3.50
N ALA A 77 -10.14 -17.05 3.50
CA ALA A 77 -11.40 -17.51 2.96
C ALA A 77 -11.31 -17.77 1.44
N PHE A 78 -10.73 -16.84 0.68
CA PHE A 78 -10.51 -17.03 -0.76
C PHE A 78 -9.64 -18.24 -1.06
N SER A 79 -8.54 -18.44 -0.32
CA SER A 79 -7.64 -19.59 -0.51
C SER A 79 -8.33 -20.94 -0.32
N ARG A 80 -9.43 -21.02 0.45
CA ARG A 80 -10.22 -22.25 0.61
C ARG A 80 -11.24 -22.47 -0.51
N LEU A 81 -11.56 -21.41 -1.25
CA LEU A 81 -12.52 -21.43 -2.36
C LEU A 81 -11.82 -21.52 -3.72
N THR A 82 -10.49 -21.40 -3.76
CA THR A 82 -9.70 -21.44 -4.98
C THR A 82 -8.67 -22.56 -4.96
N ARG A 83 -8.15 -22.92 -6.14
CA ARG A 83 -7.24 -24.05 -6.32
C ARG A 83 -5.87 -23.75 -5.67
N PRO A 84 -5.24 -24.71 -4.95
CA PRO A 84 -3.94 -24.51 -4.30
C PRO A 84 -2.81 -24.09 -5.24
N GLU A 85 -2.86 -24.49 -6.51
CA GLU A 85 -1.82 -24.22 -7.52
C GLU A 85 -1.88 -22.78 -8.05
N ARG A 86 -2.88 -22.00 -7.63
CA ARG A 86 -2.97 -20.59 -8.03
C ARG A 86 -1.84 -19.80 -7.40
N VAL A 87 -1.16 -19.06 -8.27
CA VAL A 87 -0.17 -18.08 -7.88
C VAL A 87 -0.85 -16.93 -7.12
N LYS A 88 -0.36 -16.69 -5.91
CA LYS A 88 -0.76 -15.61 -5.02
C LYS A 88 0.30 -14.54 -5.05
N VAL A 89 -0.11 -13.28 -5.15
CA VAL A 89 0.83 -12.17 -5.30
C VAL A 89 0.50 -11.06 -4.34
N PHE A 90 1.54 -10.39 -3.85
CA PHE A 90 1.39 -9.05 -3.33
C PHE A 90 1.54 -8.04 -4.45
N VAL A 91 0.76 -6.97 -4.45
CA VAL A 91 0.83 -5.90 -5.44
C VAL A 91 1.12 -4.59 -4.73
N LEU A 92 2.26 -3.98 -5.01
CA LEU A 92 2.63 -2.65 -4.53
C LEU A 92 2.30 -1.59 -5.58
N ASP A 93 1.52 -0.61 -5.18
CA ASP A 93 1.20 0.56 -6.01
C ASP A 93 0.98 1.79 -5.13
N ASP A 94 1.09 2.97 -5.72
CA ASP A 94 0.84 4.23 -5.04
C ASP A 94 -0.01 5.22 -5.84
N SER A 95 -0.72 6.08 -5.11
CA SER A 95 -1.60 7.10 -5.70
C SER A 95 -1.49 8.41 -4.92
N VAL A 96 -1.62 9.53 -5.62
CA VAL A 96 -1.60 10.85 -4.97
C VAL A 96 -2.99 11.21 -4.46
N ILE A 97 -3.10 11.43 -3.14
CA ILE A 97 -4.32 11.94 -2.51
C ILE A 97 -4.22 13.45 -2.39
N LYS A 98 -4.94 14.16 -3.26
CA LYS A 98 -4.92 15.62 -3.35
C LYS A 98 -5.73 16.25 -2.23
N ARG A 99 -5.16 17.30 -1.64
CA ARG A 99 -5.73 18.14 -0.58
C ARG A 99 -5.42 19.62 -0.85
N ASN A 100 -5.50 20.04 -2.13
CA ASN A 100 -5.12 21.38 -2.57
C ASN A 100 -5.84 22.53 -1.87
N ARG A 101 -7.09 22.29 -1.43
CA ARG A 101 -7.90 23.28 -0.70
C ARG A 101 -7.67 23.28 0.81
N SER A 102 -6.89 22.33 1.32
CA SER A 102 -6.63 22.19 2.76
C SER A 102 -5.45 23.06 3.19
N LYS A 103 -5.55 23.64 4.39
CA LYS A 103 -4.49 24.46 5.00
C LYS A 103 -3.96 23.88 6.31
N ALA A 104 -4.83 23.28 7.13
CA ALA A 104 -4.53 22.84 8.50
C ALA A 104 -4.62 21.30 8.68
N VAL A 105 -4.53 20.54 7.60
CA VAL A 105 -4.52 19.07 7.71
C VAL A 105 -3.15 18.65 8.24
N GLU A 106 -3.13 17.91 9.35
CA GLU A 106 -1.91 17.38 9.95
C GLU A 106 -1.09 16.60 8.92
N LEU A 107 0.24 16.76 8.95
CA LEU A 107 1.17 16.14 8.01
C LEU A 107 0.95 16.49 6.53
N LEU A 108 0.16 17.52 6.18
CA LEU A 108 -0.02 17.93 4.79
C LEU A 108 1.32 18.30 4.16
N ALA A 109 1.62 17.75 2.98
CA ALA A 109 2.90 17.94 2.31
C ALA A 109 2.77 18.34 0.85
N ARG A 110 3.87 18.83 0.28
CA ARG A 110 4.07 19.02 -1.16
C ARG A 110 4.52 17.69 -1.76
N VAL A 111 3.69 17.11 -2.62
CA VAL A 111 3.94 15.81 -3.29
C VAL A 111 3.96 16.04 -4.79
N TYR A 112 4.89 15.41 -5.50
CA TYR A 112 4.90 15.48 -6.97
C TYR A 112 3.95 14.43 -7.54
N ASP A 113 3.01 14.88 -8.37
CA ASP A 113 2.09 14.02 -9.10
C ASP A 113 2.70 13.69 -10.45
N HIS A 114 3.11 12.44 -10.63
CA HIS A 114 3.74 11.95 -11.86
C HIS A 114 2.75 11.79 -13.02
N VAL A 115 1.44 11.76 -12.74
CA VAL A 115 0.40 11.68 -13.78
C VAL A 115 0.13 13.06 -14.35
N GLU A 116 -0.05 14.06 -13.49
CA GLU A 116 -0.29 15.45 -13.92
C GLU A 116 0.98 16.28 -14.10
N HIS A 117 2.15 15.69 -13.87
CA HIS A 117 3.47 16.33 -13.95
C HIS A 117 3.62 17.63 -13.13
N LYS A 118 2.91 17.75 -12.00
CA LYS A 118 2.94 18.94 -11.15
C LYS A 118 2.95 18.62 -9.66
N TYR A 119 3.39 19.59 -8.87
CA TYR A 119 3.33 19.50 -7.42
C TYR A 119 1.91 19.74 -6.91
N GLN A 120 1.46 18.88 -6.01
CA GLN A 120 0.16 18.94 -5.34
C GLN A 120 0.36 19.09 -3.83
N LYS A 121 -0.62 19.68 -3.14
CA LYS A 121 -0.71 19.54 -1.68
C LYS A 121 -1.45 18.25 -1.39
N GLY A 122 -0.91 17.39 -0.55
CA GLY A 122 -1.54 16.10 -0.28
C GLY A 122 -0.60 15.08 0.33
N PHE A 123 -0.89 13.82 -0.01
CA PHE A 123 -0.21 12.64 0.48
C PHE A 123 0.03 11.64 -0.66
N THR A 124 1.00 10.76 -0.48
CA THR A 124 1.13 9.56 -1.30
C THR A 124 0.46 8.39 -0.57
N LEU A 125 -0.64 7.88 -1.09
CA LEU A 125 -1.27 6.66 -0.59
C LEU A 125 -0.53 5.46 -1.19
N LEU A 126 0.36 4.87 -0.40
CA LEU A 126 1.03 3.62 -0.73
C LEU A 126 0.13 2.45 -0.32
N THR A 127 -0.11 1.51 -1.22
CA THR A 127 -1.01 0.37 -0.98
C THR A 127 -0.30 -0.95 -1.22
N LEU A 128 -0.70 -1.95 -0.43
CA LEU A 128 -0.36 -3.35 -0.64
C LEU A 128 -1.66 -4.11 -0.89
N GLY A 129 -1.83 -4.61 -2.11
CA GLY A 129 -2.89 -5.54 -2.48
C GLY A 129 -2.43 -6.99 -2.38
N TRP A 130 -3.37 -7.89 -2.21
CA TRP A 130 -3.20 -9.34 -2.38
C TRP A 130 -4.12 -9.82 -3.50
N SER A 131 -3.65 -10.73 -4.35
CA SER A 131 -4.46 -11.35 -5.40
C SER A 131 -4.05 -12.81 -5.63
N ASP A 132 -5.01 -13.65 -6.04
CA ASP A 132 -4.79 -15.01 -6.56
C ASP A 132 -5.07 -15.12 -8.07
N GLY A 133 -4.99 -13.98 -8.76
CA GLY A 133 -5.30 -13.83 -10.19
C GLY A 133 -6.79 -13.80 -10.53
N TYR A 134 -7.68 -14.00 -9.56
CA TYR A 134 -9.14 -13.86 -9.75
C TYR A 134 -9.76 -12.88 -8.74
N SER A 135 -9.37 -13.02 -7.48
CA SER A 135 -9.80 -12.17 -6.37
C SER A 135 -8.76 -11.11 -6.07
N PHE A 136 -9.20 -10.02 -5.45
CA PHE A 136 -8.32 -8.98 -4.90
C PHE A 136 -8.77 -8.57 -3.51
N ALA A 137 -7.82 -8.42 -2.59
CA ALA A 137 -8.06 -7.92 -1.24
C ALA A 137 -6.98 -6.88 -0.86
N PRO A 138 -7.37 -5.71 -0.30
CA PRO A 138 -6.38 -4.78 0.24
C PRO A 138 -5.75 -5.37 1.51
N ALA A 139 -4.44 -5.64 1.47
CA ALA A 139 -3.68 -6.20 2.59
C ALA A 139 -3.19 -5.11 3.56
N GLY A 140 -2.99 -3.88 3.08
CA GLY A 140 -2.64 -2.74 3.92
C GLY A 140 -2.37 -1.48 3.10
N PHE A 141 -2.24 -0.36 3.79
CA PHE A 141 -1.82 0.90 3.18
C PHE A 141 -1.11 1.80 4.19
N ASN A 142 -0.29 2.72 3.66
CA ASN A 142 0.30 3.81 4.40
C ASN A 142 0.01 5.12 3.65
N LEU A 143 -0.60 6.08 4.34
CA LEU A 143 -0.78 7.43 3.80
C LEU A 143 0.49 8.24 4.13
N LEU A 144 1.40 8.35 3.17
CA LEU A 144 2.70 8.97 3.35
C LEU A 144 2.66 10.49 3.15
N SER A 145 3.22 11.19 4.12
CA SER A 145 3.65 12.58 4.01
C SER A 145 5.09 12.64 3.48
N SER A 146 5.65 13.84 3.34
CA SER A 146 7.06 13.98 2.98
C SER A 146 7.96 13.66 4.18
N ALA A 147 8.92 12.76 4.01
CA ALA A 147 9.99 12.54 4.99
C ALA A 147 10.82 13.83 5.23
N LYS A 148 10.96 14.69 4.22
CA LYS A 148 11.68 15.95 4.31
C LYS A 148 10.81 17.03 4.96
N LYS A 149 11.28 17.58 6.09
CA LYS A 149 10.56 18.65 6.83
C LYS A 149 10.26 19.88 5.97
N SER A 150 11.20 20.28 5.11
CA SER A 150 11.02 21.42 4.20
C SER A 150 9.87 21.27 3.20
N ASN A 151 9.38 20.05 2.97
CA ASN A 151 8.27 19.78 2.07
C ASN A 151 6.93 19.59 2.81
N ARG A 152 6.90 19.70 4.14
CA ARG A 152 5.67 19.60 4.94
C ARG A 152 5.14 20.99 5.26
N TYR A 153 3.85 21.19 5.02
CA TYR A 153 3.11 22.39 5.38
C TYR A 153 2.62 22.35 6.83
N GLN A 154 2.39 21.15 7.35
CA GLN A 154 1.95 20.91 8.73
C GLN A 154 2.74 19.73 9.30
N GLU A 155 3.11 19.82 10.57
CA GLU A 155 3.79 18.75 11.30
C GLU A 155 2.77 17.89 12.08
N ILE A 156 3.29 16.88 12.79
CA ILE A 156 2.52 16.16 13.81
C ILE A 156 2.13 17.15 14.90
N SER A 157 0.90 17.06 15.42
CA SER A 157 0.48 17.90 16.54
C SER A 157 1.27 17.59 17.80
N ASP A 158 1.85 18.60 18.44
CA ASP A 158 2.59 18.44 19.71
C ASP A 158 1.71 17.97 20.89
N LYS A 159 0.38 18.01 20.72
CA LYS A 159 -0.59 17.62 21.76
C LYS A 159 -0.92 16.13 21.75
N ILE A 160 -0.45 15.36 20.76
CA ILE A 160 -0.80 13.95 20.66
C ILE A 160 0.02 13.10 21.66
N ASP A 161 -0.63 12.16 22.34
CA ASP A 161 0.07 11.21 23.20
C ASP A 161 0.91 10.23 22.35
N HIS A 162 2.22 10.25 22.55
CA HIS A 162 3.20 9.46 21.82
C HIS A 162 3.06 7.93 22.01
N ARG A 163 2.35 7.49 23.05
CA ARG A 163 2.10 6.06 23.33
C ARG A 163 1.00 5.48 22.46
N THR A 164 0.15 6.34 21.88
CA THR A 164 -1.05 5.94 21.13
C THR A 164 -0.72 5.30 19.78
N ASN A 165 -1.62 4.47 19.27
CA ASN A 165 -1.51 3.92 17.92
C ASN A 165 -1.55 5.04 16.87
N GLY A 166 -2.35 6.09 17.10
CA GLY A 166 -2.42 7.26 16.25
C GLY A 166 -1.08 7.98 16.08
N TYR A 167 -0.26 8.09 17.13
CA TYR A 167 1.09 8.66 16.99
C TYR A 167 2.02 7.75 16.18
N LYS A 168 2.00 6.43 16.46
CA LYS A 168 2.81 5.46 15.72
C LYS A 168 2.50 5.49 14.22
N THR A 169 1.22 5.55 13.84
CA THR A 169 0.81 5.70 12.43
C THR A 169 1.30 7.00 11.80
N ARG A 170 1.32 8.11 12.54
CA ARG A 170 1.88 9.39 12.05
C ARG A 170 3.39 9.31 11.83
N LYS A 171 4.12 8.63 12.72
CA LYS A 171 5.55 8.35 12.51
C LYS A 171 5.77 7.49 11.26
N GLU A 172 4.92 6.49 11.02
CA GLU A 172 4.98 5.69 9.79
C GLU A 172 4.66 6.49 8.53
N SER A 173 3.79 7.50 8.62
CA SER A 173 3.51 8.43 7.52
C SER A 173 4.74 9.23 7.07
N LEU A 174 5.76 9.35 7.93
CA LEU A 174 7.00 10.06 7.65
C LEU A 174 8.13 9.15 7.13
N LEU A 175 7.88 7.85 7.00
CA LEU A 175 8.85 6.92 6.44
C LEU A 175 9.13 7.23 4.96
N ALA A 176 10.35 6.91 4.51
CA ALA A 176 10.60 6.86 3.09
C ALA A 176 9.74 5.78 2.44
N LYS A 177 9.26 6.03 1.21
CA LYS A 177 8.37 5.11 0.48
C LYS A 177 8.88 3.66 0.44
N PRO A 178 10.17 3.39 0.15
CA PRO A 178 10.69 2.02 0.16
C PRO A 178 10.58 1.35 1.53
N ASP A 179 10.85 2.07 2.63
CA ASP A 179 10.77 1.50 3.98
C ASP A 179 9.33 1.20 4.38
N ALA A 180 8.40 2.09 4.03
CA ALA A 180 6.97 1.86 4.24
C ALA A 180 6.46 0.65 3.44
N ALA A 181 6.92 0.46 2.20
CA ALA A 181 6.55 -0.67 1.36
C ALA A 181 7.01 -2.01 1.97
N ILE A 182 8.26 -2.06 2.44
CA ILE A 182 8.80 -3.25 3.11
C ILE A 182 8.07 -3.53 4.43
N LEU A 183 7.73 -2.50 5.21
CA LEU A 183 6.96 -2.65 6.44
C LEU A 183 5.56 -3.25 6.17
N LEU A 184 4.90 -2.84 5.07
CA LEU A 184 3.62 -3.42 4.67
C LEU A 184 3.76 -4.92 4.34
N ILE A 185 4.79 -5.30 3.57
CA ILE A 185 5.06 -6.71 3.22
C ILE A 185 5.32 -7.54 4.48
N GLN A 186 6.22 -7.08 5.35
CA GLN A 186 6.56 -7.78 6.60
C GLN A 186 5.33 -7.99 7.49
N ARG A 187 4.46 -7.00 7.60
CA ARG A 187 3.21 -7.11 8.36
C ARG A 187 2.22 -8.09 7.75
N ALA A 188 2.08 -8.09 6.43
CA ALA A 188 1.22 -9.03 5.72
C ALA A 188 1.68 -10.48 5.95
N LEU A 189 2.98 -10.73 5.78
CA LEU A 189 3.60 -12.03 6.03
C LEU A 189 3.43 -12.46 7.49
N ALA A 190 3.73 -11.58 8.45
CA ALA A 190 3.57 -11.85 9.88
C ALA A 190 2.11 -12.10 10.30
N ALA A 191 1.14 -11.55 9.56
CA ALA A 191 -0.28 -11.83 9.77
C ALA A 191 -0.75 -13.15 9.13
N GLY A 192 0.16 -13.90 8.48
CA GLY A 192 -0.13 -15.17 7.83
C GLY A 192 -0.72 -15.03 6.42
N ILE A 193 -0.60 -13.86 5.79
CA ILE A 193 -1.02 -13.70 4.39
C ILE A 193 0.07 -14.29 3.49
N GLN A 194 -0.29 -15.34 2.75
CA GLN A 194 0.61 -16.03 1.84
C GLN A 194 0.64 -15.38 0.45
N ALA A 195 1.83 -15.25 -0.12
CA ALA A 195 2.07 -14.84 -1.50
C ALA A 195 3.36 -15.51 -2.00
N ASP A 196 3.46 -15.76 -3.29
CA ASP A 196 4.63 -16.36 -3.95
C ASP A 196 5.67 -15.30 -4.31
N TYR A 197 5.21 -14.10 -4.74
CA TYR A 197 6.08 -12.99 -5.06
C TYR A 197 5.38 -11.63 -4.95
N VAL A 198 6.18 -10.57 -4.99
CA VAL A 198 5.74 -9.18 -5.01
C VAL A 198 5.74 -8.64 -6.44
N LEU A 199 4.60 -8.15 -6.90
CA LEU A 199 4.44 -7.35 -8.11
C LEU A 199 4.59 -5.87 -7.79
N MET A 200 5.34 -5.16 -8.63
CA MET A 200 5.54 -3.71 -8.45
C MET A 200 5.77 -2.97 -9.76
N ASP A 201 5.34 -1.70 -9.80
CA ASP A 201 5.66 -0.82 -10.92
C ASP A 201 7.15 -0.38 -10.90
N THR A 202 7.59 0.11 -12.04
CA THR A 202 8.80 0.84 -12.37
C THR A 202 9.33 1.77 -11.28
N TRP A 203 8.44 2.44 -10.54
CA TRP A 203 8.82 3.35 -9.45
C TRP A 203 9.46 2.64 -8.25
N PHE A 204 9.18 1.35 -8.07
CA PHE A 204 9.69 0.53 -6.97
C PHE A 204 10.85 -0.37 -7.38
N THR A 205 10.97 -0.71 -8.67
CA THR A 205 11.98 -1.65 -9.21
C THR A 205 13.38 -1.06 -9.23
N THR A 206 13.98 -0.93 -8.05
CA THR A 206 15.37 -0.50 -7.83
C THR A 206 16.13 -1.60 -7.11
N GLU A 207 17.45 -1.69 -7.34
CA GLU A 207 18.30 -2.69 -6.68
C GLU A 207 18.19 -2.67 -5.14
N PRO A 208 18.20 -1.50 -4.44
CA PRO A 208 18.00 -1.47 -3.00
C PRO A 208 16.63 -2.00 -2.56
N MET A 209 15.58 -1.79 -3.35
CA MET A 209 14.25 -2.33 -3.06
C MET A 209 14.23 -3.85 -3.22
N LEU A 210 14.78 -4.37 -4.32
CA LEU A 210 14.92 -5.81 -4.56
C LEU A 210 15.68 -6.50 -3.40
N ALA A 211 16.80 -5.92 -2.97
CA ALA A 211 17.57 -6.44 -1.84
C ALA A 211 16.73 -6.54 -0.55
N LYS A 212 15.89 -5.53 -0.28
CA LYS A 212 15.02 -5.52 0.91
C LYS A 212 13.88 -6.53 0.78
N ILE A 213 13.27 -6.70 -0.39
CA ILE A 213 12.22 -7.71 -0.62
C ILE A 213 12.79 -9.12 -0.43
N LEU A 214 13.96 -9.42 -1.01
CA LEU A 214 14.61 -10.73 -0.86
C LEU A 214 14.90 -11.07 0.61
N ARG A 215 15.29 -10.09 1.44
CA ARG A 215 15.47 -10.29 2.89
C ARG A 215 14.18 -10.64 3.64
N THR A 216 13.01 -10.39 3.05
CA THR A 216 11.72 -10.86 3.61
C THR A 216 11.40 -12.31 3.23
N GLY A 217 12.27 -12.96 2.44
CA GLY A 217 12.04 -14.32 1.91
C GLY A 217 11.14 -14.33 0.67
N MET A 218 10.90 -13.17 0.06
CA MET A 218 10.02 -13.03 -1.09
C MET A 218 10.82 -12.73 -2.36
N ASP A 219 10.39 -13.27 -3.48
CA ASP A 219 10.82 -12.82 -4.80
C ASP A 219 10.02 -11.61 -5.27
N ALA A 220 10.53 -10.90 -6.28
CA ALA A 220 9.86 -9.75 -6.86
C ALA A 220 9.88 -9.77 -8.39
N ILE A 221 8.77 -9.36 -8.98
CA ILE A 221 8.64 -9.08 -10.41
C ILE A 221 8.21 -7.62 -10.53
N GLY A 222 8.99 -6.84 -11.25
CA GLY A 222 8.67 -5.44 -11.48
C GLY A 222 9.10 -4.95 -12.84
N MET A 223 8.42 -3.90 -13.31
CA MET A 223 8.81 -3.24 -14.55
C MET A 223 10.13 -2.49 -14.33
N VAL A 224 11.07 -2.61 -15.26
CA VAL A 224 12.38 -1.95 -15.12
C VAL A 224 12.39 -0.67 -15.96
N LYS A 225 12.85 0.43 -15.38
CA LYS A 225 13.09 1.68 -16.12
C LYS A 225 14.48 1.69 -16.72
N GLN A 226 14.60 2.22 -17.93
CA GLN A 226 15.90 2.61 -18.46
C GLN A 226 16.46 3.79 -17.68
N LEU A 227 17.33 3.50 -16.72
CA LEU A 227 18.07 4.45 -15.90
C LEU A 227 19.58 4.24 -16.08
N LYS A 228 20.40 4.90 -15.26
CA LYS A 228 21.86 4.70 -15.21
C LYS A 228 22.28 3.37 -14.56
N GLN A 229 21.33 2.50 -14.24
CA GLN A 229 21.61 1.20 -13.61
C GLN A 229 22.36 0.29 -14.60
N ARG A 230 23.44 -0.33 -14.13
CA ARG A 230 24.23 -1.32 -14.87
C ARG A 230 24.04 -2.70 -14.26
N TYR A 231 24.18 -3.71 -15.10
CA TYR A 231 24.03 -5.12 -14.78
C TYR A 231 25.29 -5.85 -15.21
N ASN A 232 25.75 -6.80 -14.42
CA ASN A 232 26.91 -7.62 -14.76
C ASN A 232 26.45 -8.84 -15.55
N TYR A 233 27.10 -9.06 -16.69
CA TYR A 233 26.89 -10.20 -17.57
C TYR A 233 28.26 -10.60 -18.14
N GLN A 234 28.62 -11.90 -18.08
CA GLN A 234 29.90 -12.41 -18.59
C GLN A 234 31.13 -11.59 -18.13
N GLY A 235 31.17 -11.21 -16.85
CA GLY A 235 32.28 -10.46 -16.26
C GLY A 235 32.37 -8.98 -16.64
N ARG A 236 31.40 -8.43 -17.38
CA ARG A 236 31.36 -7.01 -17.78
C ARG A 236 30.04 -6.34 -17.38
N ALA A 237 30.08 -5.03 -17.15
CA ALA A 237 28.93 -4.24 -16.76
C ALA A 237 28.24 -3.59 -17.99
N TYR A 238 26.94 -3.80 -18.13
CA TYR A 238 26.14 -3.33 -19.26
C TYR A 238 24.89 -2.57 -18.82
N THR A 239 24.44 -1.62 -19.63
CA THR A 239 23.14 -0.96 -19.53
C THR A 239 22.04 -1.85 -20.15
N LEU A 240 20.76 -1.56 -19.88
CA LEU A 240 19.65 -2.31 -20.49
C LEU A 240 19.68 -2.34 -22.03
N PRO A 241 19.95 -1.22 -22.75
CA PRO A 241 20.07 -1.26 -24.21
C PRO A 241 21.22 -2.11 -24.73
N GLU A 242 22.35 -2.14 -24.01
CA GLU A 242 23.49 -2.99 -24.38
C GLU A 242 23.16 -4.46 -24.14
N LEU A 243 22.55 -4.80 -23.00
CA LEU A 243 22.10 -6.16 -22.69
C LEU A 243 21.13 -6.71 -23.73
N ARG A 244 20.28 -5.84 -24.29
CA ARG A 244 19.33 -6.21 -25.34
C ARG A 244 20.01 -6.87 -26.54
N ARG A 245 21.27 -6.51 -26.86
CA ARG A 245 22.02 -7.08 -27.99
C ARG A 245 22.41 -8.55 -27.76
N PHE A 246 22.44 -9.01 -26.51
CA PHE A 246 22.76 -10.38 -26.15
C PHE A 246 21.53 -11.27 -25.97
N VAL A 247 20.33 -10.70 -26.04
CA VAL A 247 19.07 -11.45 -25.92
C VAL A 247 18.81 -12.18 -27.22
N ARG A 248 18.58 -13.50 -27.13
CA ARG A 248 18.00 -14.26 -28.24
C ARG A 248 16.53 -13.91 -28.35
N PHE A 249 16.15 -13.41 -29.52
CA PHE A 249 14.79 -12.96 -29.78
C PHE A 249 13.99 -14.03 -30.50
N ASP A 250 12.86 -14.40 -29.91
CA ASP A 250 11.87 -15.27 -30.52
C ASP A 250 10.64 -14.43 -30.91
N ASN A 251 10.02 -14.77 -32.04
CA ASN A 251 8.79 -14.13 -32.51
C ASN A 251 7.53 -14.58 -31.75
N ASN A 252 7.69 -15.05 -30.51
CA ASN A 252 6.57 -15.48 -29.69
C ASN A 252 5.64 -14.27 -29.39
N LYS A 253 4.33 -14.53 -29.26
CA LYS A 253 3.32 -13.45 -29.33
C LYS A 253 3.41 -12.43 -28.18
N ASN A 254 3.97 -12.80 -27.03
CA ASN A 254 3.97 -11.93 -25.83
C ASN A 254 5.33 -11.67 -25.19
N ILE A 255 6.26 -12.64 -25.25
CA ILE A 255 7.60 -12.53 -24.68
C ILE A 255 8.59 -12.63 -25.84
N PHE A 256 9.36 -11.56 -26.06
CA PHE A 256 10.34 -11.49 -27.13
C PHE A 256 11.65 -12.20 -26.78
N GLY A 257 12.01 -12.26 -25.50
CA GLY A 257 13.22 -12.93 -25.06
C GLY A 257 13.54 -12.60 -23.62
N SER A 258 14.58 -13.24 -23.08
CA SER A 258 15.06 -12.94 -21.73
C SER A 258 16.56 -13.18 -21.61
N ILE A 259 17.17 -12.56 -20.60
CA ILE A 259 18.58 -12.74 -20.24
C ILE A 259 18.71 -12.77 -18.72
N ILE A 260 19.56 -13.67 -18.22
CA ILE A 260 19.90 -13.75 -16.80
C ILE A 260 21.18 -12.96 -16.59
N VAL A 261 21.15 -12.03 -15.65
CA VAL A 261 22.25 -11.14 -15.30
C VAL A 261 22.28 -10.98 -13.79
N THR A 262 23.31 -10.33 -13.26
CA THR A 262 23.29 -9.87 -11.86
C THR A 262 23.23 -8.35 -11.79
N THR A 263 22.62 -7.81 -10.74
CA THR A 263 22.73 -6.39 -10.43
C THR A 263 24.17 -6.04 -9.98
N LYS A 264 24.45 -4.75 -9.73
CA LYS A 264 25.76 -4.29 -9.27
C LYS A 264 26.18 -4.94 -7.95
N THR A 265 25.23 -5.17 -7.05
CA THR A 265 25.42 -5.84 -5.76
C THR A 265 25.33 -7.36 -5.84
N GLY A 266 25.23 -7.94 -7.04
CA GLY A 266 25.24 -9.38 -7.25
C GLY A 266 23.88 -10.07 -7.12
N ILE A 267 22.77 -9.34 -7.09
CA ILE A 267 21.43 -9.96 -7.05
C ILE A 267 21.15 -10.60 -8.42
N PRO A 268 20.85 -11.92 -8.50
CA PRO A 268 20.49 -12.55 -9.75
C PRO A 268 19.11 -12.06 -10.21
N VAL A 269 19.01 -11.62 -11.46
CA VAL A 269 17.76 -11.15 -12.06
C VAL A 269 17.60 -11.71 -13.46
N LYS A 270 16.36 -12.03 -13.81
CA LYS A 270 15.97 -12.36 -15.19
C LYS A 270 15.29 -11.15 -15.81
N ILE A 271 15.97 -10.51 -16.75
CA ILE A 271 15.38 -9.42 -17.54
C ILE A 271 14.55 -10.06 -18.65
N VAL A 272 13.25 -9.78 -18.65
CA VAL A 272 12.31 -10.29 -19.65
C VAL A 272 11.85 -9.14 -20.54
N ILE A 273 11.97 -9.32 -21.85
CA ILE A 273 11.49 -8.35 -22.84
C ILE A 273 10.13 -8.82 -23.32
N VAL A 274 9.11 -7.98 -23.11
CA VAL A 274 7.71 -8.29 -23.44
C VAL A 274 7.17 -7.37 -24.54
N ARG A 275 6.15 -7.84 -25.25
CA ARG A 275 5.44 -7.04 -26.26
C ARG A 275 4.66 -5.92 -25.58
N ASN A 276 4.91 -4.68 -25.99
CA ASN A 276 4.07 -3.55 -25.62
C ASN A 276 2.74 -3.63 -26.38
N ARG A 277 1.62 -3.75 -25.66
CA ARG A 277 0.26 -3.80 -26.22
C ARG A 277 -0.49 -2.46 -26.18
N ASN A 278 0.16 -1.42 -25.64
CA ASN A 278 -0.41 -0.06 -25.55
C ASN A 278 -0.02 0.81 -26.76
N LYS A 279 0.31 0.19 -27.90
CA LYS A 279 0.56 0.85 -29.18
C LYS A 279 -0.53 0.48 -30.15
#